data_AF-X0RKB8-F1
#
_entry.id   AF-X0RKB8-F1
#
_cell.length_a   1.000
_cell.length_b   1.000
_cell.length_c   1.000
_cell.angle_alpha   90.00
_cell.angle_beta   90.00
_cell.angle_gamma   90.00
#
_symmetry.space_group_name_H-M   'P 1'
#
loop_
_entity.id
_entity.type
_entity.pdbx_description
1 polymer ?
#
loop_
_entity_poly.entity_id
_entity_poly.type
_entity_poly.pdbx_seq_one_letter_code
_entity_poly.pdbx_strand_id
1 'polypeptide(L)' 'GTTQEVRDETRRRIEDLAPGGGFIFAPIHVIQAEVPPENIMAWWEVLQEYGAY' A
#
# COMPACT_ATOMS: atom_id res chain seq x y z
N GLY A 1 12.16 -3.24 4.01
CA GLY A 1 10.86 -3.67 3.46
C GLY A 1 10.46 -5.02 3.99
N THR A 2 10.42 -5.18 5.31
CA THR A 2 9.70 -6.29 5.93
C THR A 2 8.19 -6.11 5.70
N THR A 3 7.42 -7.17 5.89
CA THR A 3 5.96 -7.11 5.75
C THR A 3 5.33 -6.06 6.65
N GLN A 4 5.84 -5.87 7.88
CA GLN A 4 5.33 -4.84 8.79
C GLN A 4 5.64 -3.43 8.29
N GLU A 5 6.86 -3.17 7.83
CA GLU A 5 7.22 -1.87 7.26
C GLU A 5 6.37 -1.53 6.03
N VAL A 6 6.04 -2.54 5.21
CA VAL A 6 5.12 -2.36 4.08
C VAL A 6 3.73 -1.98 4.56
N ARG A 7 3.18 -2.64 5.59
CA ARG A 7 1.88 -2.26 6.16
C ARG A 7 1.87 -0.81 6.65
N ASP A 8 2.88 -0.45 7.45
CA ASP A 8 2.98 0.85 8.08
C ASP A 8 3.10 1.97 7.04
N GLU A 9 3.94 1.79 6.03
CA GLU A 9 4.11 2.78 4.95
C GLU A 9 2.86 2.86 4.07
N THR A 10 2.22 1.73 3.74
CA THR A 10 0.98 1.71 2.93
C THR A 10 -0.11 2.51 3.61
N ARG A 11 -0.32 2.26 4.92
CA ARG A 11 -1.31 2.95 5.72
C ARG A 11 -1.03 4.45 5.76
N ARG A 12 0.22 4.83 6.02
CA ARG A 12 0.64 6.23 6.01
C ARG A 12 0.34 6.92 4.67
N ARG A 13 0.59 6.26 3.54
CA ARG A 13 0.30 6.84 2.22
C ARG A 13 -1.19 7.03 1.97
N ILE A 14 -2.03 6.10 2.44
CA ILE A 14 -3.48 6.27 2.38
C ILE A 14 -3.89 7.46 3.25
N GLU A 15 -3.43 7.54 4.50
CA GLU A 15 -3.76 8.64 5.41
C GLU A 15 -3.29 10.02 4.89
N ASP A 16 -2.13 10.08 4.24
CA ASP A 16 -1.56 11.32 3.69
C ASP A 16 -2.24 11.78 2.38
N LEU A 17 -2.64 10.84 1.51
CA LEU A 17 -2.99 11.14 0.11
C LEU A 17 -4.47 10.93 -0.23
N ALA A 18 -5.17 10.06 0.50
CA ALA A 18 -6.56 9.72 0.23
C ALA A 18 -7.61 10.77 0.65
N PRO A 19 -7.42 11.56 1.73
CA PRO A 19 -8.42 12.53 2.16
C PRO A 19 -8.79 13.53 1.05
N GLY A 20 -10.09 13.72 0.82
CA GLY A 20 -10.61 14.56 -0.26
C GLY A 20 -10.86 13.80 -1.57
N GLY A 21 -10.56 12.50 -1.62
CA GLY A 21 -10.83 11.63 -2.77
C GLY A 21 -9.84 11.83 -3.92
N GLY A 22 -10.06 11.07 -5.01
CA GLY A 22 -9.21 11.15 -6.21
C GLY A 22 -7.84 10.47 -6.10
N PHE A 23 -7.53 9.85 -4.96
CA PHE A 23 -6.34 9.03 -4.81
C PHE A 23 -6.48 7.72 -5.60
N ILE A 24 -5.44 7.38 -6.36
CA ILE A 24 -5.35 6.11 -7.09
C ILE A 24 -4.23 5.31 -6.47
N PHE A 25 -4.58 4.17 -5.88
CA PHE A 25 -3.62 3.29 -5.24
C PHE A 25 -2.89 2.44 -6.29
N ALA A 26 -1.64 2.78 -6.55
CA ALA A 26 -0.76 2.10 -7.50
C ALA A 26 0.72 2.32 -7.14
N PRO A 27 1.63 1.42 -7.56
CA PRO A 27 3.05 1.68 -7.39
C PRO A 27 3.53 2.72 -8.42
N ILE A 28 4.55 3.50 -8.06
CA ILE A 28 5.15 4.50 -8.97
C ILE A 28 5.99 3.87 -10.10
N HIS A 29 6.31 2.58 -9.99
CA HIS A 29 7.03 1.77 -10.97
C HIS A 29 6.58 0.30 -10.86
N VAL A 30 7.03 -0.57 -11.77
CA VAL A 30 6.69 -2.00 -11.73
C VAL A 30 7.24 -2.67 -10.46
N ILE A 31 6.48 -3.62 -9.91
CA ILE A 31 6.92 -4.53 -8.85
C ILE A 31 7.94 -5.49 -9.44
N GLN A 32 9.16 -5.49 -8.91
CA GLN A 32 10.25 -6.35 -9.39
C GLN A 32 10.09 -7.80 -8.90
N ALA A 33 10.70 -8.75 -9.61
CA ALA A 33 10.58 -10.19 -9.30
C ALA A 33 11.13 -10.59 -7.92
N GLU A 34 12.02 -9.79 -7.35
CA GLU A 34 12.62 -10.03 -6.03
C GLU A 34 11.75 -9.57 -4.86
N VAL A 35 10.63 -8.88 -5.15
CA VAL A 35 9.70 -8.47 -4.09
C VAL A 35 8.98 -9.70 -3.53
N PRO A 36 9.11 -9.99 -2.22
CA PRO A 36 8.45 -11.14 -1.62
C PRO A 36 6.92 -11.05 -1.77
N PRO A 37 6.22 -12.14 -2.13
CA PRO A 37 4.77 -12.15 -2.26
C PRO A 37 4.04 -11.66 -1.01
N GLU A 38 4.57 -11.92 0.18
CA GLU A 38 4.00 -11.52 1.47
C GLU A 38 3.90 -10.00 1.60
N ASN A 39 4.86 -9.28 1.00
CA ASN A 39 4.84 -7.82 0.99
C ASN A 39 3.74 -7.30 0.05
N ILE A 40 3.52 -7.95 -1.09
CA ILE A 40 2.44 -7.60 -2.02
C ILE A 40 1.08 -7.85 -1.35
N MET A 41 0.94 -8.97 -0.64
CA MET A 41 -0.28 -9.29 0.11
C MET A 41 -0.54 -8.29 1.24
N ALA A 42 0.48 -7.93 2.02
CA ALA A 42 0.34 -6.91 3.06
C ALA A 42 -0.05 -5.53 2.50
N TRP A 43 0.53 -5.13 1.36
CA TRP A 43 0.16 -3.90 0.64
C TRP A 43 -1.32 -3.91 0.22
N TRP A 44 -1.79 -5.04 -0.31
CA TRP A 44 -3.19 -5.24 -0.70
C TRP A 44 -4.16 -5.27 0.50
N GLU A 45 -3.82 -5.97 1.57
CA GLU A 45 -4.66 -6.09 2.76
C GLU A 45 -4.85 -4.74 3.45
N VAL A 46 -3.81 -3.91 3.53
CA VAL A 46 -3.94 -2.55 4.09
C VAL A 46 -4.82 -1.67 3.22
N LEU A 47 -4.77 -1.81 1.89
CA LEU A 47 -5.73 -1.13 1.02
C LEU A 47 -7.17 -1.57 1.31
N GLN A 48 -7.42 -2.86 1.55
CA GLN A 48 -8.77 -3.34 1.86
C GLN A 48 -9.28 -2.81 3.21
N GLU A 49 -8.39 -2.63 4.20
CA GLU A 49 -8.75 -2.14 5.53
C GLU A 49 -8.94 -0.63 5.59
N TYR A 50 -8.10 0.16 4.91
CA TYR A 50 -8.06 1.62 5.02
C TYR A 50 -8.47 2.35 3.73
N GLY A 51 -8.66 1.65 2.62
CA GLY A 51 -8.93 2.24 1.30
C GLY A 51 -10.37 2.68 1.06
N ALA A 52 -11.27 2.52 2.04
CA ALA A 52 -12.59 3.13 2.01
C ALA A 52 -12.49 4.56 2.58
N TYR A 53 -12.45 5.55 1.68
CA TYR A 53 -12.37 6.98 2.00
C TYR A 53 -13.28 7.82 1.08
#